data_AF-L1J675-F1
#
_entry.id   AF-L1J675-F1
#
_cell.length_a   1.000
_cell.length_b   1.000
_cell.length_c   1.000
_cell.angle_alpha   90.00
_cell.angle_beta   90.00
_cell.angle_gamma   90.00
#
_symmetry.space_group_name_H-M   'P 1'
#
loop_
_entity.id
_entity.type
_entity.pdbx_description
1 polymer ?
#
loop_
_entity_poly.entity_id
_entity_poly.type
_entity_poly.pdbx_seq_one_letter_code
_entity_poly.pdbx_strand_id
1 'polypeptide(L)'
;MHELRKEKHRDPSNSSPPPPPDQGQDAPDSEAGGRQESRRAGNHVRAVNGWDEDEEGQLEWVYGIPEGKRKVVIELGSNDGQWIYGFMMNHPEFWPIIVEAQPVFKDSLREIARDNQGVYIQKAAWITDGQKMKFYGHSDAGGMGSSLFHDSVYHDGWCDGKMNCSVKLGEEYEVQTLDVVELVKSVATESDFVILRMDVEGAEYEIAHQVACWIDYWELEGHAMYAPQNYKFRPVDLVLPWLLRACGVEMRIFQYYKADPKLLQQREEMEREQALTLFEANAARSSIQPLEAHGYWHRLRVRSERVAMRGGQEKESTKERHEAAYEYTNMSLEAKIVRSEKMIKEVDREMENAKQCLLDPDMDKLIHWQTRIEVLRAKKSMLQTERLYLLDEFFAQSSPKEKTEGSRDHQTCTSPDEA
;
A
#
# COMPACT_ATOMS: atom_id res chain seq x y z
N MET A 1 -2.51 -7.59 25.70
CA MET A 1 -2.70 -6.12 25.71
C MET A 1 -2.76 -5.49 27.10
N HIS A 2 -2.91 -6.23 28.22
CA HIS A 2 -2.97 -5.64 29.57
C HIS A 2 -1.60 -5.42 30.26
N GLU A 3 -0.48 -5.88 29.69
CA GLU A 3 0.86 -5.77 30.30
C GLU A 3 1.70 -4.54 29.89
N LEU A 4 1.34 -3.81 28.83
CA LEU A 4 2.13 -2.67 28.34
C LEU A 4 1.94 -1.35 29.13
N ARG A 5 1.17 -1.36 30.24
CA ARG A 5 0.79 -0.14 30.99
C ARG A 5 1.37 -0.02 32.40
N LYS A 6 2.30 -0.88 32.84
CA LYS A 6 2.75 -0.92 34.25
C LYS A 6 4.10 -0.28 34.59
N GLU A 7 4.84 0.32 33.65
CA GLU A 7 6.21 0.80 33.94
C GLU A 7 6.47 2.31 33.89
N LYS A 8 5.46 3.17 33.94
CA LYS A 8 5.69 4.62 34.04
C LYS A 8 4.81 5.24 35.10
N HIS A 9 5.27 5.21 36.35
CA HIS A 9 5.11 6.26 37.38
C HIS A 9 5.80 5.80 38.68
N ARG A 10 7.08 6.18 38.84
CA ARG A 10 7.71 6.28 40.16
C ARG A 10 8.39 7.65 40.25
N ASP A 11 7.98 8.41 41.27
CA ASP A 11 8.53 9.71 41.63
C ASP A 11 10.04 9.65 41.95
N PRO A 12 10.82 10.69 41.59
CA PRO A 12 12.22 10.77 41.93
C PRO A 12 12.42 11.54 43.24
N SER A 13 12.45 10.84 44.38
CA SER A 13 13.13 11.38 45.56
C SER A 13 13.52 10.28 46.53
N ASN A 14 14.80 10.27 46.92
CA ASN A 14 15.40 9.50 48.01
C ASN A 14 15.49 7.98 47.86
N SER A 15 16.61 7.52 47.31
CA SER A 15 17.31 6.35 47.88
C SER A 15 18.77 6.35 47.42
N SER A 16 19.68 6.48 48.38
CA SER A 16 21.12 6.27 48.18
C SER A 16 21.40 4.84 47.67
N PRO A 17 22.47 4.65 46.87
CA PRO A 17 22.82 3.33 46.36
C PRO A 17 23.25 2.39 47.49
N PRO A 18 22.94 1.08 47.40
CA PRO A 18 23.40 0.09 48.36
C PRO A 18 24.92 -0.10 48.26
N PRO A 19 25.60 -0.47 49.36
CA PRO A 19 27.03 -0.77 49.31
C PRO A 19 27.30 -2.04 48.49
N PRO A 20 28.50 -2.16 47.89
CA PRO A 20 28.88 -3.34 47.15
C PRO A 20 28.96 -4.58 48.06
N PRO A 21 28.68 -5.78 47.52
CA PRO A 21 28.71 -7.00 48.31
C PRO A 21 30.13 -7.42 48.67
N ASP A 22 30.21 -7.97 49.87
CA ASP A 22 31.38 -8.46 50.61
C ASP A 22 32.14 -9.56 49.85
N GLN A 23 33.47 -9.42 49.71
CA GLN A 23 34.34 -10.43 49.12
C GLN A 23 34.85 -11.36 50.21
N GLY A 24 34.14 -12.47 50.42
CA GLY A 24 34.60 -13.59 51.23
C GLY A 24 35.72 -14.36 50.51
N GLN A 25 36.88 -14.45 51.17
CA GLN A 25 37.97 -15.36 50.87
C GLN A 25 37.65 -16.77 51.41
N ASP A 26 37.95 -17.82 50.63
CA ASP A 26 38.78 -18.98 51.05
C ASP A 26 38.88 -20.05 49.94
N ALA A 27 40.09 -20.14 49.36
CA ALA A 27 41.00 -21.29 49.13
C ALA A 27 40.50 -22.70 48.62
N PRO A 28 41.40 -23.62 48.19
CA PRO A 28 41.50 -24.05 46.78
C PRO A 28 41.36 -25.59 46.57
N ASP A 29 41.61 -26.01 45.32
CA ASP A 29 41.75 -27.37 44.74
C ASP A 29 40.66 -27.61 43.67
N SER A 30 40.88 -28.15 42.47
CA SER A 30 42.02 -28.81 41.82
C SER A 30 41.68 -28.95 40.31
N GLU A 31 42.74 -29.13 39.50
CA GLU A 31 42.77 -29.84 38.21
C GLU A 31 42.07 -29.28 36.95
N ALA A 32 42.92 -28.67 36.11
CA ALA A 32 43.17 -29.02 34.70
C ALA A 32 42.00 -29.50 33.83
N GLY A 33 41.45 -28.58 33.03
CA GLY A 33 40.65 -28.89 31.85
C GLY A 33 40.60 -27.69 30.90
N GLY A 34 41.33 -27.76 29.79
CA GLY A 34 41.52 -26.68 28.83
C GLY A 34 40.21 -26.13 28.26
N ARG A 35 40.01 -24.81 28.38
CA ARG A 35 38.98 -24.07 27.66
C ARG A 35 39.52 -23.61 26.32
N GLN A 36 39.00 -24.22 25.27
CA GLN A 36 39.09 -23.75 23.90
C GLN A 36 38.09 -22.58 23.76
N GLU A 37 38.61 -21.36 23.60
CA GLU A 37 37.80 -20.18 23.27
C GLU A 37 37.19 -20.36 21.87
N SER A 38 35.92 -20.79 21.84
CA SER A 38 35.10 -20.69 20.64
C SER A 38 34.70 -19.23 20.45
N ARG A 39 35.51 -18.51 19.67
CA ARG A 39 35.12 -17.25 19.03
C ARG A 39 33.89 -17.54 18.16
N ARG A 40 32.70 -17.19 18.64
CA ARG A 40 31.53 -17.01 17.79
C ARG A 40 31.82 -15.84 16.85
N ALA A 41 32.26 -16.16 15.65
CA ALA A 41 32.17 -15.24 14.52
C ALA A 41 30.69 -14.90 14.34
N GLY A 42 30.34 -13.63 14.56
CA GLY A 42 29.07 -13.09 14.10
C GLY A 42 29.07 -13.18 12.58
N ASN A 43 28.18 -14.00 12.03
CA ASN A 43 27.83 -13.92 10.63
C ASN A 43 27.08 -12.60 10.45
N HIS A 44 27.81 -11.53 10.14
CA HIS A 44 27.22 -10.38 9.49
C HIS A 44 26.60 -10.85 8.18
N VAL A 45 25.28 -10.71 8.08
CA VAL A 45 24.54 -10.76 6.83
C VAL A 45 25.24 -9.77 5.90
N ARG A 46 25.97 -10.29 4.90
CA ARG A 46 26.42 -9.46 3.78
C ARG A 46 25.16 -9.10 3.01
N ALA A 47 24.77 -7.82 3.07
CA ALA A 47 23.84 -7.23 2.14
C ALA A 47 24.30 -7.61 0.72
N VAL A 48 23.41 -8.28 -0.02
CA VAL A 48 23.61 -8.56 -1.44
C VAL A 48 23.28 -7.26 -2.16
N ASN A 49 24.32 -6.51 -2.53
CA ASN A 49 24.19 -5.27 -3.29
C ASN A 49 23.67 -5.59 -4.69
N GLY A 50 22.37 -5.43 -4.90
CA GLY A 50 21.70 -5.58 -6.19
C GLY A 50 20.47 -4.69 -6.38
N TRP A 51 20.26 -3.72 -5.49
CA TRP A 51 19.18 -2.74 -5.59
C TRP A 51 19.74 -1.47 -6.23
N ASP A 52 19.07 -1.00 -7.28
CA ASP A 52 19.46 0.19 -8.05
C ASP A 52 19.64 1.40 -7.11
N GLU A 53 20.79 2.05 -7.21
CA GLU A 53 21.19 3.24 -6.42
C GLU A 53 20.21 4.42 -6.54
N ASP A 54 19.23 4.33 -7.46
CA ASP A 54 18.17 5.30 -7.70
C ASP A 54 17.12 5.35 -6.56
N GLU A 55 17.12 4.39 -5.62
CA GLU A 55 16.26 4.43 -4.43
C GLU A 55 16.81 5.26 -3.25
N GLU A 56 18.08 5.70 -3.28
CA GLU A 56 18.62 6.60 -2.22
C GLU A 56 17.90 7.96 -2.20
N GLY A 57 17.28 8.38 -3.31
CA GLY A 57 16.42 9.58 -3.37
C GLY A 57 15.04 9.43 -2.71
N GLN A 58 14.70 8.27 -2.14
CA GLN A 58 13.36 7.99 -1.66
C GLN A 58 13.04 8.51 -0.25
N LEU A 59 14.05 8.88 0.56
CA LEU A 59 13.85 9.36 1.93
C LEU A 59 14.16 10.86 2.14
N GLU A 60 14.63 11.57 1.11
CA GLU A 60 14.79 13.03 1.19
C GLU A 60 13.45 13.75 1.46
N TRP A 61 12.30 13.12 1.27
CA TRP A 61 10.99 13.78 1.43
C TRP A 61 10.56 14.01 2.87
N VAL A 62 11.33 13.54 3.85
CA VAL A 62 11.08 13.74 5.27
C VAL A 62 11.40 15.20 5.74
N TYR A 63 11.60 16.14 4.81
CA TYR A 63 11.70 17.58 5.07
C TYR A 63 10.33 18.20 5.36
N GLY A 64 9.76 17.85 6.52
CA GLY A 64 8.48 18.41 6.96
C GLY A 64 8.02 17.93 8.32
N ILE A 65 8.77 17.05 9.00
CA ILE A 65 8.35 16.57 10.32
C ILE A 65 8.29 17.74 11.30
N PRO A 66 7.14 17.98 11.94
CA PRO A 66 7.03 19.05 12.92
C PRO A 66 7.99 18.81 14.09
N GLU A 67 8.77 19.84 14.45
CA GLU A 67 9.60 19.80 15.65
C GLU A 67 8.74 19.57 16.90
N GLY A 68 9.29 18.84 17.88
CA GLY A 68 8.66 18.61 19.17
C GLY A 68 7.57 17.52 19.20
N LYS A 69 7.18 16.95 18.05
CA LYS A 69 6.35 15.74 18.00
C LYS A 69 7.19 14.49 18.29
N ARG A 70 6.59 13.51 18.97
CA ARG A 70 7.18 12.16 19.04
C ARG A 70 6.98 11.48 17.67
N LYS A 71 8.04 10.86 17.17
CA LYS A 71 8.07 10.26 15.83
C LYS A 71 7.91 8.75 15.96
N VAL A 72 6.93 8.18 15.28
CA VAL A 72 6.63 6.75 15.31
C VAL A 72 6.63 6.23 13.89
N VAL A 73 7.31 5.11 13.64
CA VAL A 73 7.24 4.40 12.37
C VAL A 73 6.65 3.02 12.63
N ILE A 74 5.61 2.69 11.88
CA ILE A 74 4.93 1.40 11.94
C ILE A 74 5.17 0.73 10.59
N GLU A 75 5.83 -0.41 10.59
CA GLU A 75 6.02 -1.22 9.38
C GLU A 75 5.20 -2.50 9.50
N LEU A 76 4.36 -2.75 8.51
CA LEU A 76 3.54 -3.95 8.39
C LEU A 76 4.04 -4.79 7.22
N GLY A 77 4.41 -6.04 7.52
CA GLY A 77 5.06 -6.95 6.58
C GLY A 77 6.50 -6.51 6.30
N SER A 78 7.29 -6.51 7.37
CA SER A 78 8.69 -6.07 7.33
C SER A 78 9.60 -6.99 6.52
N ASN A 79 9.15 -8.18 6.16
CA ASN A 79 9.94 -9.19 5.45
C ASN A 79 11.27 -9.42 6.19
N ASP A 80 12.40 -9.36 5.50
CA ASP A 80 13.73 -9.54 6.11
C ASP A 80 14.24 -8.32 6.89
N GLY A 81 13.48 -7.22 6.89
CA GLY A 81 13.78 -6.00 7.63
C GLY A 81 14.73 -5.04 6.93
N GLN A 82 15.06 -5.26 5.65
CA GLN A 82 15.96 -4.38 4.90
C GLN A 82 15.51 -2.91 4.93
N TRP A 83 14.22 -2.65 4.66
CA TRP A 83 13.71 -1.28 4.64
C TRP A 83 13.82 -0.62 6.01
N ILE A 84 13.26 -1.23 7.06
CA ILE A 84 13.28 -0.61 8.39
C ILE A 84 14.69 -0.45 8.94
N TYR A 85 15.60 -1.37 8.63
CA TYR A 85 17.00 -1.21 8.96
C TYR A 85 17.59 0.05 8.31
N GLY A 86 17.40 0.21 7.00
CA GLY A 86 17.85 1.41 6.27
C GLY A 86 17.20 2.70 6.75
N PHE A 87 15.89 2.66 7.01
CA PHE A 87 15.14 3.79 7.56
C PHE A 87 15.69 4.22 8.91
N MET A 88 15.88 3.28 9.85
CA MET A 88 16.36 3.59 11.20
C MET A 88 17.82 4.07 11.23
N MET A 89 18.66 3.65 10.28
CA MET A 89 20.02 4.16 10.13
C MET A 89 20.04 5.66 9.79
N ASN A 90 19.08 6.12 8.99
CA ASN A 90 18.98 7.52 8.56
C ASN A 90 18.08 8.37 9.48
N HIS A 91 17.15 7.72 10.18
CA HIS A 91 16.15 8.37 11.04
C HIS A 91 16.09 7.74 12.43
N PRO A 92 17.20 7.73 13.19
CA PRO A 92 17.28 7.06 14.50
C PRO A 92 16.38 7.69 15.56
N GLU A 93 15.81 8.86 15.30
CA GLU A 93 14.88 9.53 16.22
C GLU A 93 13.47 8.95 16.21
N PHE A 94 13.14 8.08 15.25
CA PHE A 94 11.85 7.39 15.21
C PHE A 94 11.81 6.22 16.18
N TRP A 95 10.63 5.98 16.75
CA TRP A 95 10.34 4.78 17.54
C TRP A 95 9.69 3.72 16.63
N PRO A 96 10.38 2.60 16.31
CA PRO A 96 9.85 1.63 15.36
C PRO A 96 8.92 0.61 16.01
N ILE A 97 7.83 0.31 15.31
CA ILE A 97 6.93 -0.81 15.58
C ILE A 97 6.95 -1.68 14.33
N ILE A 98 7.54 -2.86 14.46
CA ILE A 98 7.85 -3.78 13.38
C ILE A 98 6.90 -4.97 13.48
N VAL A 99 6.09 -5.22 12.45
CA VAL A 99 5.10 -6.30 12.41
C VAL A 99 5.44 -7.25 11.27
N GLU A 100 5.75 -8.50 11.60
CA GLU A 100 6.06 -9.54 10.62
C GLU A 100 5.46 -10.88 11.05
N ALA A 101 4.86 -11.59 10.11
CA ALA A 101 4.29 -12.91 10.34
C ALA A 101 5.38 -14.00 10.35
N GLN A 102 6.33 -13.94 9.42
CA GLN A 102 7.22 -15.03 9.09
C GLN A 102 8.23 -15.33 10.20
N PRO A 103 8.22 -16.56 10.77
CA PRO A 103 9.08 -16.88 11.91
C PRO A 103 10.58 -16.77 11.67
N VAL A 104 11.02 -16.95 10.43
CA VAL A 104 12.44 -16.92 10.05
C VAL A 104 13.10 -15.56 10.29
N PHE A 105 12.34 -14.47 10.23
CA PHE A 105 12.83 -13.10 10.42
C PHE A 105 12.76 -12.62 11.86
N LYS A 106 12.23 -13.44 12.76
CA LYS A 106 11.98 -13.07 14.15
C LYS A 106 13.19 -12.49 14.87
N ASP A 107 14.34 -13.16 14.74
CA ASP A 107 15.51 -12.79 15.54
C ASP A 107 16.17 -11.51 14.99
N SER A 108 16.26 -11.36 13.66
CA SER A 108 16.79 -10.15 13.02
C SER A 108 15.91 -8.93 13.27
N LEU A 109 14.59 -9.05 13.06
CA LEU A 109 13.65 -7.95 13.28
C LEU A 109 13.55 -7.54 14.76
N ARG A 110 13.63 -8.51 15.67
CA ARG A 110 13.70 -8.23 17.11
C ARG A 110 14.97 -7.49 17.49
N GLU A 111 16.10 -7.82 16.87
CA GLU A 111 17.36 -7.11 17.07
C GLU A 111 17.26 -5.66 16.57
N ILE A 112 16.74 -5.44 15.36
CA ILE A 112 16.50 -4.08 14.82
C ILE A 112 15.60 -3.27 15.76
N ALA A 113 14.49 -3.85 16.22
CA ALA A 113 13.60 -3.18 17.16
C ALA A 113 14.32 -2.85 18.48
N ARG A 114 15.04 -3.81 19.08
CA ARG A 114 15.75 -3.61 20.35
C ARG A 114 16.80 -2.50 20.24
N ASP A 115 17.60 -2.52 19.18
CA ASP A 115 18.71 -1.59 18.98
C ASP A 115 18.21 -0.15 18.77
N ASN A 116 16.94 0.00 18.34
CA ASN A 116 16.25 1.27 18.16
C ASN A 116 15.16 1.54 19.22
N GLN A 117 15.21 0.85 20.37
CA GLN A 117 14.24 1.00 21.48
C GLN A 117 12.77 0.80 21.08
N GLY A 118 12.53 0.12 19.97
CA GLY A 118 11.25 -0.19 19.35
C GLY A 118 10.55 -1.44 19.89
N VAL A 119 9.54 -1.87 19.13
CA VAL A 119 8.74 -3.06 19.42
C VAL A 119 8.69 -3.94 18.19
N TYR A 120 8.93 -5.24 18.38
CA TYR A 120 8.70 -6.26 17.35
C TYR A 120 7.50 -7.13 17.72
N ILE A 121 6.59 -7.32 16.76
CA ILE A 121 5.37 -8.11 16.92
C ILE A 121 5.32 -9.20 15.85
N GLN A 122 5.47 -10.46 16.28
CA GLN A 122 5.38 -11.62 15.40
C GLN A 122 3.91 -12.01 15.15
N LYS A 123 3.22 -11.31 14.26
CA LYS A 123 1.82 -11.52 13.91
C LYS A 123 1.55 -11.07 12.47
N ALA A 124 0.49 -11.60 11.86
CA ALA A 124 0.02 -11.10 10.57
C ALA A 124 -0.79 -9.80 10.76
N ALA A 125 -0.44 -8.75 10.03
CA ALA A 125 -1.22 -7.51 10.00
C ALA A 125 -2.61 -7.76 9.39
N TRP A 126 -3.68 -7.44 10.11
CA TRP A 126 -5.05 -7.69 9.70
C TRP A 126 -6.04 -6.71 10.33
N ILE A 127 -7.35 -6.96 10.15
CA ILE A 127 -8.46 -6.16 10.69
C ILE A 127 -9.09 -6.76 11.96
N THR A 128 -8.62 -7.92 12.41
CA THR A 128 -9.11 -8.58 13.63
C THR A 128 -7.93 -9.21 14.37
N ASP A 129 -7.95 -9.17 15.71
CA ASP A 129 -6.86 -9.73 16.53
C ASP A 129 -7.11 -11.21 16.87
N GLY A 130 -6.03 -12.00 16.87
CA GLY A 130 -6.01 -13.35 17.43
C GLY A 130 -6.58 -14.47 16.53
N GLN A 131 -7.03 -14.16 15.31
CA GLN A 131 -7.40 -15.19 14.34
C GLN A 131 -6.16 -15.95 13.90
N LYS A 132 -6.23 -17.28 13.82
CA LYS A 132 -5.17 -18.08 13.20
C LYS A 132 -5.31 -18.04 11.69
N MET A 133 -4.25 -17.67 10.99
CA MET A 133 -4.17 -17.67 9.53
C MET A 133 -2.97 -18.47 9.09
N LYS A 134 -3.14 -19.22 8.00
CA LYS A 134 -2.06 -19.95 7.34
C LYS A 134 -1.42 -19.06 6.30
N PHE A 135 -0.10 -19.01 6.30
CA PHE A 135 0.73 -18.31 5.32
C PHE A 135 1.69 -19.28 4.65
N TYR A 136 2.16 -18.88 3.47
CA TYR A 136 3.08 -19.61 2.62
C TYR A 136 4.30 -18.74 2.35
N GLY A 137 5.48 -19.23 2.73
CA GLY A 137 6.74 -18.54 2.44
C GLY A 137 7.05 -18.55 0.93
N HIS A 138 7.47 -17.40 0.41
CA HIS A 138 7.97 -17.24 -0.96
C HIS A 138 9.33 -16.53 -0.98
N SER A 139 10.01 -16.64 -2.12
CA SER A 139 11.23 -15.90 -2.40
C SER A 139 11.30 -15.62 -3.89
N ASP A 140 11.41 -14.34 -4.22
CA ASP A 140 11.47 -13.83 -5.59
C ASP A 140 12.59 -12.80 -5.72
N ALA A 141 12.54 -12.01 -6.80
CA ALA A 141 13.50 -10.93 -7.02
C ALA A 141 13.34 -9.75 -6.06
N GLY A 142 12.17 -9.59 -5.46
CA GLY A 142 11.88 -8.57 -4.45
C GLY A 142 12.36 -8.98 -3.05
N GLY A 143 12.61 -10.26 -2.80
CA GLY A 143 13.23 -10.73 -1.58
C GLY A 143 12.63 -12.04 -1.05
N MET A 144 12.54 -12.14 0.26
CA MET A 144 11.89 -13.25 0.95
C MET A 144 10.72 -12.69 1.76
N GLY A 145 9.56 -13.32 1.64
CA GLY A 145 8.34 -12.88 2.32
C GLY A 145 7.34 -14.02 2.44
N SER A 146 6.10 -13.66 2.76
CA SER A 146 5.02 -14.64 2.88
C SER A 146 3.67 -14.08 2.51
N SER A 147 2.88 -14.94 1.85
CA SER A 147 1.56 -14.59 1.35
C SER A 147 0.49 -15.57 1.84
N LEU A 148 -0.77 -15.15 1.75
CA LEU A 148 -1.93 -16.02 1.92
C LEU A 148 -2.13 -16.96 0.73
N PHE A 149 -1.50 -16.69 -0.40
CA PHE A 149 -1.64 -17.46 -1.63
C PHE A 149 -0.61 -18.59 -1.69
N HIS A 150 -1.09 -19.83 -1.77
CA HIS A 150 -0.23 -21.01 -1.94
C HIS A 150 0.45 -21.05 -3.31
N ASP A 151 -0.28 -20.68 -4.35
CA ASP A 151 0.18 -20.65 -5.74
C ASP A 151 0.69 -19.25 -6.09
N SER A 152 1.45 -18.62 -5.18
CA SER A 152 1.95 -17.28 -5.47
C SER A 152 2.80 -17.35 -6.74
N VAL A 153 2.58 -16.41 -7.65
CA VAL A 153 3.39 -16.20 -8.86
C VAL A 153 4.88 -15.97 -8.54
N TYR A 154 5.22 -15.89 -7.25
CA TYR A 154 6.55 -15.66 -6.68
C TYR A 154 7.31 -16.94 -6.34
N HIS A 155 6.83 -18.14 -6.70
CA HIS A 155 7.50 -19.40 -6.35
C HIS A 155 8.56 -19.89 -7.36
N ASP A 156 8.67 -19.30 -8.55
CA ASP A 156 9.44 -19.89 -9.66
C ASP A 156 10.90 -19.38 -9.80
N GLY A 157 11.38 -18.52 -8.91
CA GLY A 157 12.51 -17.64 -9.26
C GLY A 157 13.91 -18.03 -8.77
N TRP A 158 14.12 -18.03 -7.46
CA TRP A 158 15.47 -17.75 -6.96
C TRP A 158 16.11 -18.89 -6.14
N CYS A 159 15.31 -19.70 -5.46
CA CYS A 159 15.82 -20.72 -4.54
C CYS A 159 15.99 -22.13 -5.14
N ASP A 160 15.95 -22.26 -6.48
CA ASP A 160 16.02 -23.52 -7.23
C ASP A 160 17.43 -24.17 -7.25
N GLY A 161 18.02 -24.33 -6.05
CA GLY A 161 19.10 -25.28 -5.81
C GLY A 161 20.53 -24.73 -5.74
N LYS A 162 20.73 -23.40 -5.69
CA LYS A 162 22.09 -22.82 -5.65
C LYS A 162 22.41 -21.88 -4.48
N MET A 163 21.43 -21.43 -3.71
CA MET A 163 21.68 -20.67 -2.47
C MET A 163 20.93 -21.31 -1.31
N ASN A 164 21.56 -21.35 -0.14
CA ASN A 164 20.95 -21.77 1.13
C ASN A 164 19.85 -20.77 1.52
N CYS A 165 18.71 -20.80 0.85
CA CYS A 165 17.53 -20.10 1.31
C CYS A 165 17.09 -20.77 2.61
N SER A 166 17.12 -20.02 3.71
CA SER A 166 16.63 -20.47 5.02
C SER A 166 15.12 -20.70 5.00
N VAL A 167 14.42 -20.09 4.04
CA VAL A 167 12.98 -20.28 3.79
C VAL A 167 12.81 -21.38 2.75
N LYS A 168 12.15 -22.48 3.13
CA LYS A 168 11.69 -23.46 2.15
C LYS A 168 10.49 -22.86 1.44
N LEU A 169 10.58 -22.70 0.11
CA LEU A 169 9.45 -22.27 -0.71
C LEU A 169 8.23 -23.15 -0.43
N GLY A 170 7.08 -22.54 -0.19
CA GLY A 170 5.83 -23.24 0.12
C GLY A 170 5.77 -23.79 1.55
N GLU A 171 6.74 -23.50 2.42
CA GLU A 171 6.62 -23.80 3.85
C GLU A 171 5.39 -23.11 4.42
N GLU A 172 4.48 -23.94 4.93
CA GLU A 172 3.28 -23.48 5.58
C GLU A 172 3.57 -23.21 7.05
N TYR A 173 3.04 -22.10 7.55
CA TYR A 173 3.04 -21.84 8.97
C TYR A 173 1.78 -21.09 9.38
N GLU A 174 1.37 -21.28 10.64
CA GLU A 174 0.22 -20.59 11.21
C GLU A 174 0.68 -19.46 12.13
N VAL A 175 0.09 -18.28 11.96
CA VAL A 175 0.31 -17.12 12.82
C VAL A 175 -1.01 -16.57 13.31
N GLN A 176 -0.97 -15.87 14.44
CA GLN A 176 -2.09 -15.07 14.87
C GLN A 176 -2.10 -13.74 14.13
N THR A 177 -3.29 -13.24 13.84
CA THR A 177 -3.49 -11.90 13.33
C THR A 177 -3.35 -10.85 14.41
N LEU A 178 -3.03 -9.63 13.99
CA LEU A 178 -3.00 -8.40 14.77
C LEU A 178 -4.03 -7.44 14.16
N ASP A 179 -4.91 -6.90 15.00
CA ASP A 179 -5.77 -5.78 14.60
C ASP A 179 -4.92 -4.51 14.47
N VAL A 180 -4.63 -4.12 13.23
CA VAL A 180 -3.79 -2.96 12.93
C VAL A 180 -4.46 -1.66 13.38
N VAL A 181 -5.79 -1.58 13.30
CA VAL A 181 -6.51 -0.37 13.66
C VAL A 181 -6.38 -0.11 15.15
N GLU A 182 -6.55 -1.15 15.96
CA GLU A 182 -6.36 -1.07 17.40
C GLU A 182 -4.88 -0.86 17.78
N LEU A 183 -3.94 -1.47 17.04
CA LEU A 183 -2.52 -1.16 17.20
C LEU A 183 -2.25 0.33 17.02
N VAL A 184 -2.59 0.88 15.85
CA VAL A 184 -2.33 2.29 15.50
C VAL A 184 -2.97 3.22 16.53
N LYS A 185 -4.24 3.01 16.90
CA LYS A 185 -4.91 3.81 17.94
C LYS A 185 -4.27 3.72 19.32
N SER A 186 -3.68 2.57 19.65
CA SER A 186 -3.05 2.36 20.96
C SER A 186 -1.70 3.06 21.08
N VAL A 187 -1.04 3.33 19.95
CA VAL A 187 0.31 3.89 19.90
C VAL A 187 0.35 5.33 19.41
N ALA A 188 -0.59 5.73 18.57
CA ALA A 188 -0.69 7.08 18.01
C ALA A 188 -1.54 8.01 18.90
N THR A 189 -1.06 9.23 19.04
CA THR A 189 -1.74 10.35 19.69
C THR A 189 -1.69 11.56 18.77
N GLU A 190 -2.55 12.56 18.99
CA GLU A 190 -2.59 13.77 18.15
C GLU A 190 -1.26 14.56 18.15
N SER A 191 -0.43 14.35 19.18
CA SER A 191 0.90 14.96 19.31
C SER A 191 2.03 14.16 18.65
N ASP A 192 1.73 13.01 18.05
CA ASP A 192 2.72 12.21 17.34
C ASP A 192 2.80 12.60 15.86
N PHE A 193 3.92 12.23 15.24
CA PHE A 193 4.08 12.15 13.80
C PHE A 193 4.24 10.67 13.44
N VAL A 194 3.26 10.10 12.76
CA VAL A 194 3.17 8.64 12.54
C VAL A 194 3.35 8.33 11.06
N ILE A 195 4.39 7.56 10.76
CA ILE A 195 4.63 6.93 9.46
C ILE A 195 4.07 5.51 9.50
N LEU A 196 3.30 5.14 8.49
CA LEU A 196 2.90 3.76 8.25
C LEU A 196 3.52 3.28 6.94
N ARG A 197 4.33 2.23 6.97
CA ARG A 197 4.71 1.45 5.79
C ARG A 197 3.89 0.17 5.79
N MET A 198 3.32 -0.18 4.65
CA MET A 198 2.47 -1.35 4.51
C MET A 198 2.78 -2.11 3.22
N ASP A 199 3.26 -3.33 3.40
CA ASP A 199 3.49 -4.34 2.37
C ASP A 199 2.98 -5.66 2.96
N VAL A 200 1.72 -6.01 2.72
CA VAL A 200 1.05 -7.14 3.43
C VAL A 200 0.36 -8.08 2.45
N GLU A 201 0.92 -8.17 1.25
CA GLU A 201 0.61 -9.18 0.22
C GLU A 201 -0.89 -9.33 -0.08
N GLY A 202 -1.61 -8.20 -0.20
CA GLY A 202 -3.02 -8.15 -0.58
C GLY A 202 -3.99 -7.82 0.57
N ALA A 203 -3.52 -7.78 1.82
CA ALA A 203 -4.33 -7.39 2.96
C ALA A 203 -4.53 -5.86 3.08
N GLU A 204 -3.87 -5.08 2.22
CA GLU A 204 -3.79 -3.63 2.35
C GLU A 204 -5.17 -2.99 2.28
N TYR A 205 -5.99 -3.41 1.33
CA TYR A 205 -7.30 -2.79 1.05
C TYR A 205 -8.29 -2.94 2.21
N GLU A 206 -8.20 -4.04 2.96
CA GLU A 206 -9.01 -4.30 4.15
C GLU A 206 -8.58 -3.39 5.32
N ILE A 207 -7.27 -3.18 5.48
CA ILE A 207 -6.71 -2.34 6.55
C ILE A 207 -6.91 -0.85 6.23
N ALA A 208 -6.77 -0.50 4.94
CA ALA A 208 -6.54 0.85 4.48
C ALA A 208 -7.58 1.88 4.92
N HIS A 209 -8.85 1.52 4.76
CA HIS A 209 -9.96 2.42 5.02
C HIS A 209 -10.17 2.71 6.52
N GLN A 210 -9.49 2.01 7.42
CA GLN A 210 -9.70 2.11 8.86
C GLN A 210 -8.58 2.86 9.60
N VAL A 211 -7.39 2.95 9.02
CA VAL A 211 -6.21 3.62 9.61
C VAL A 211 -5.98 5.05 9.10
N ALA A 212 -6.65 5.39 8.01
CA ALA A 212 -6.57 6.60 7.19
C ALA A 212 -6.33 7.95 7.89
N CYS A 213 -6.81 8.16 9.12
CA CYS A 213 -6.80 9.47 9.77
C CYS A 213 -6.08 9.46 11.13
N TRP A 214 -5.30 8.40 11.38
CA TRP A 214 -4.48 8.23 12.58
C TRP A 214 -2.98 8.35 12.30
N ILE A 215 -2.63 8.60 11.05
CA ILE A 215 -1.27 8.63 10.54
C ILE A 215 -1.04 9.94 9.81
N ASP A 216 0.20 10.39 9.74
CA ASP A 216 0.58 11.61 9.03
C ASP A 216 1.11 11.29 7.64
N TYR A 217 1.81 10.15 7.49
CA TYR A 217 2.40 9.71 6.24
C TYR A 217 2.25 8.20 6.04
N TRP A 218 2.01 7.78 4.81
CA TRP A 218 1.79 6.38 4.47
C TRP A 218 2.52 5.95 3.19
N GLU A 219 3.42 4.97 3.32
CA GLU A 219 3.97 4.21 2.20
C GLU A 219 3.21 2.90 2.01
N LEU A 220 2.56 2.75 0.86
CA LEU A 220 1.75 1.59 0.53
C LEU A 220 2.33 0.84 -0.66
N GLU A 221 2.61 -0.44 -0.50
CA GLU A 221 2.88 -1.34 -1.62
C GLU A 221 1.57 -1.92 -2.15
N GLY A 222 1.13 -1.42 -3.31
CA GLY A 222 -0.14 -1.79 -3.92
C GLY A 222 -0.04 -3.07 -4.73
N HIS A 223 -0.61 -4.17 -4.24
CA HIS A 223 -0.61 -5.46 -4.93
C HIS A 223 -1.65 -5.62 -6.06
N ALA A 224 -2.36 -4.54 -6.43
CA ALA A 224 -3.46 -4.61 -7.40
C ALA A 224 -3.00 -5.05 -8.80
N MET A 225 -1.72 -4.90 -9.13
CA MET A 225 -1.16 -5.17 -10.45
C MET A 225 -0.47 -6.52 -10.59
N TYR A 226 -0.18 -7.21 -9.48
CA TYR A 226 0.68 -8.39 -9.49
C TYR A 226 -0.02 -9.62 -10.04
N ALA A 227 -1.35 -9.70 -9.89
CA ALA A 227 -2.12 -10.83 -10.38
C ALA A 227 -3.53 -10.42 -10.85
N PRO A 228 -4.10 -11.07 -11.90
CA PRO A 228 -5.40 -10.72 -12.46
C PRO A 228 -6.55 -10.67 -11.44
N GLN A 229 -6.54 -11.55 -10.44
CA GLN A 229 -7.54 -11.56 -9.36
C GLN A 229 -7.54 -10.28 -8.50
N ASN A 230 -6.43 -9.54 -8.48
CA ASN A 230 -6.28 -8.31 -7.72
C ASN A 230 -6.64 -7.06 -8.55
N TYR A 231 -6.90 -7.19 -9.85
CA TYR A 231 -7.16 -6.04 -10.74
C TYR A 231 -8.41 -5.25 -10.33
N LYS A 232 -9.34 -5.89 -9.61
CA LYS A 232 -10.51 -5.24 -9.01
C LYS A 232 -10.16 -4.15 -7.98
N PHE A 233 -8.94 -4.16 -7.44
CA PHE A 233 -8.45 -3.20 -6.46
C PHE A 233 -7.69 -2.02 -7.08
N ARG A 234 -7.41 -2.03 -8.40
CA ARG A 234 -6.75 -0.90 -9.08
C ARG A 234 -7.43 0.45 -8.83
N PRO A 235 -8.78 0.56 -8.86
CA PRO A 235 -9.42 1.83 -8.53
C PRO A 235 -9.11 2.31 -7.11
N VAL A 236 -8.85 1.39 -6.18
CA VAL A 236 -8.49 1.73 -4.79
C VAL A 236 -7.11 2.36 -4.74
N ASP A 237 -6.10 1.79 -5.41
CA ASP A 237 -4.76 2.40 -5.49
C ASP A 237 -4.81 3.83 -6.02
N LEU A 238 -5.71 4.11 -6.97
CA LEU A 238 -5.85 5.44 -7.56
C LEU A 238 -6.61 6.42 -6.64
N VAL A 239 -7.65 5.94 -5.96
CA VAL A 239 -8.57 6.78 -5.18
C VAL A 239 -8.11 6.96 -3.74
N LEU A 240 -7.34 6.02 -3.19
CA LEU A 240 -6.91 6.05 -1.80
C LEU A 240 -6.09 7.31 -1.46
N PRO A 241 -5.07 7.73 -2.24
CA PRO A 241 -4.37 8.99 -1.98
C PRO A 241 -5.30 10.20 -1.93
N TRP A 242 -6.31 10.25 -2.81
CA TRP A 242 -7.28 11.34 -2.83
C TRP A 242 -8.15 11.35 -1.56
N LEU A 243 -8.63 10.19 -1.12
CA LEU A 243 -9.44 10.07 0.09
C LEU A 243 -8.65 10.48 1.34
N LEU A 244 -7.39 10.05 1.43
CA LEU A 244 -6.55 10.26 2.61
C LEU A 244 -6.08 11.71 2.77
N ARG A 245 -5.96 12.47 1.67
CA ARG A 245 -5.68 13.91 1.73
C ARG A 245 -6.72 14.69 2.54
N ALA A 246 -7.97 14.23 2.59
CA ALA A 246 -8.99 14.85 3.44
C ALA A 246 -8.65 14.77 4.93
N CYS A 247 -7.86 13.79 5.33
CA CYS A 247 -7.32 13.62 6.67
C CYS A 247 -5.93 14.24 6.86
N GLY A 248 -5.41 14.96 5.86
CA GLY A 248 -4.08 15.57 5.91
C GLY A 248 -2.94 14.56 5.77
N VAL A 249 -3.26 13.31 5.40
CA VAL A 249 -2.26 12.26 5.24
C VAL A 249 -1.57 12.41 3.91
N GLU A 250 -0.25 12.43 3.95
CA GLU A 250 0.58 12.31 2.77
C GLU A 250 0.77 10.82 2.46
N MET A 251 0.59 10.45 1.19
CA MET A 251 0.62 9.06 0.79
C MET A 251 1.53 8.86 -0.41
N ARG A 252 2.35 7.83 -0.32
CA ARG A 252 3.17 7.29 -1.39
C ARG A 252 2.72 5.87 -1.69
N ILE A 253 2.50 5.57 -2.95
CA ILE A 253 2.27 4.19 -3.40
C ILE A 253 3.55 3.72 -4.07
N PHE A 254 4.13 2.63 -3.56
CA PHE A 254 5.24 1.92 -4.19
C PHE A 254 4.74 1.35 -5.52
N GLN A 255 5.41 1.73 -6.61
CA GLN A 255 4.89 1.58 -7.96
C GLN A 255 5.54 0.43 -8.71
N TYR A 256 4.82 -0.68 -8.80
CA TYR A 256 4.96 -1.61 -9.91
C TYR A 256 4.25 -1.09 -11.19
N TYR A 257 3.50 0.00 -11.09
CA TYR A 257 2.85 0.68 -12.22
C TYR A 257 3.83 1.26 -13.25
N LYS A 258 5.11 1.48 -12.89
CA LYS A 258 6.12 2.03 -13.82
C LYS A 258 6.41 1.11 -15.01
N ALA A 259 6.14 -0.19 -14.89
CA ALA A 259 6.35 -1.14 -15.97
C ALA A 259 5.28 -1.08 -17.08
N ASP A 260 4.11 -0.45 -16.83
CA ASP A 260 3.06 -0.27 -17.83
C ASP A 260 2.93 1.21 -18.22
N PRO A 261 3.44 1.62 -19.40
CA PRO A 261 3.38 3.00 -19.86
C PRO A 261 1.97 3.59 -19.90
N LYS A 262 0.93 2.77 -20.09
CA LYS A 262 -0.46 3.24 -20.14
C LYS A 262 -0.98 3.63 -18.76
N LEU A 263 -0.59 2.89 -17.73
CA LEU A 263 -0.98 3.20 -16.35
C LEU A 263 -0.18 4.38 -15.80
N LEU A 264 1.09 4.50 -16.21
CA LEU A 264 1.89 5.69 -15.92
C LEU A 264 1.22 6.95 -16.48
N GLN A 265 0.78 6.92 -17.74
CA GLN A 265 0.05 8.03 -18.35
C GLN A 265 -1.26 8.35 -17.60
N GLN A 266 -2.07 7.34 -17.25
CA GLN A 266 -3.32 7.56 -16.50
C GLN A 266 -3.05 8.19 -15.13
N ARG A 267 -1.98 7.77 -14.45
CA ARG A 267 -1.55 8.36 -13.17
C ARG A 267 -1.14 9.82 -13.37
N GLU A 268 -0.28 10.12 -14.34
CA GLU A 268 0.15 11.50 -14.63
C GLU A 268 -1.02 12.42 -14.96
N GLU A 269 -2.01 11.93 -15.70
CA GLU A 269 -3.24 12.66 -16.00
C GLU A 269 -4.05 12.95 -14.73
N MET A 270 -4.24 11.96 -13.85
CA MET A 270 -4.92 12.18 -12.56
C MET A 270 -4.12 13.09 -11.62
N GLU A 271 -2.80 12.95 -11.55
CA GLU A 271 -1.94 13.82 -10.74
C GLU A 271 -2.00 15.27 -11.24
N ARG A 272 -2.09 15.47 -12.56
CA ARG A 272 -2.31 16.79 -13.17
C ARG A 272 -3.69 17.34 -12.82
N GLU A 273 -4.75 16.55 -12.91
CA GLU A 273 -6.09 16.94 -12.46
C GLU A 273 -6.11 17.27 -10.96
N GLN A 274 -5.36 16.51 -10.15
CA GLN A 274 -5.20 16.74 -8.72
C GLN A 274 -4.45 18.04 -8.41
N ALA A 275 -3.38 18.36 -9.14
CA ALA A 275 -2.64 19.60 -8.96
C ALA A 275 -3.52 20.82 -9.25
N LEU A 276 -4.38 20.73 -10.27
CA LEU A 276 -5.41 21.73 -10.52
C LEU A 276 -6.43 21.81 -9.38
N THR A 277 -6.93 20.66 -8.91
CA THR A 277 -7.91 20.62 -7.81
C THR A 277 -7.34 21.17 -6.50
N LEU A 278 -6.08 20.89 -6.19
CA LEU A 278 -5.37 21.42 -5.02
C LEU A 278 -5.12 22.91 -5.12
N PHE A 279 -4.73 23.41 -6.30
CA PHE A 279 -4.61 24.83 -6.57
C PHE A 279 -5.94 25.56 -6.29
N GLU A 280 -7.05 24.97 -6.74
CA GLU A 280 -8.41 25.48 -6.51
C GLU A 280 -8.86 25.37 -5.04
N ALA A 281 -8.59 24.24 -4.38
CA ALA A 281 -8.94 24.02 -2.98
C ALA A 281 -8.13 24.91 -2.03
N ASN A 282 -6.85 25.16 -2.32
CA ASN A 282 -6.02 26.10 -1.56
C ASN A 282 -6.42 27.55 -1.82
N ALA A 283 -6.87 27.88 -3.05
CA ALA A 283 -7.51 29.16 -3.32
C ALA A 283 -8.80 29.33 -2.48
N ALA A 284 -9.59 28.27 -2.30
CA ALA A 284 -10.80 28.27 -1.48
C ALA A 284 -10.55 28.28 0.05
N ARG A 285 -9.53 27.55 0.53
CA ARG A 285 -9.15 27.47 1.95
C ARG A 285 -8.56 28.76 2.53
N SER A 286 -8.27 29.75 1.69
CA SER A 286 -8.03 31.12 2.15
C SER A 286 -9.22 31.76 2.89
N SER A 287 -10.34 31.03 3.10
CA SER A 287 -11.56 31.60 3.70
C SER A 287 -12.33 30.81 4.79
N ILE A 288 -12.10 29.52 5.16
CA ILE A 288 -12.96 28.79 6.16
C ILE A 288 -12.24 27.71 7.02
N GLN A 289 -12.66 27.51 8.29
CA GLN A 289 -12.12 26.60 9.33
C GLN A 289 -12.74 25.17 9.41
N PRO A 290 -12.10 24.16 10.07
CA PRO A 290 -12.39 22.73 9.95
C PRO A 290 -13.12 22.11 11.16
N LEU A 291 -14.37 21.64 11.03
CA LEU A 291 -15.03 20.80 12.06
C LEU A 291 -16.11 19.80 11.55
N GLU A 292 -16.34 19.62 10.24
CA GLU A 292 -17.53 18.88 9.76
C GLU A 292 -17.26 17.55 9.02
N ALA A 293 -16.01 17.08 8.91
CA ALA A 293 -15.69 15.87 8.14
C ALA A 293 -16.24 14.56 8.76
N HIS A 294 -16.55 14.52 10.06
CA HIS A 294 -16.98 13.30 10.75
C HIS A 294 -18.47 12.92 10.52
N GLY A 295 -19.33 13.89 10.21
CA GLY A 295 -20.78 13.66 10.03
C GLY A 295 -21.18 13.03 8.69
N TYR A 296 -20.29 13.00 7.71
CA TYR A 296 -20.58 12.46 6.37
C TYR A 296 -20.51 10.93 6.34
N TRP A 297 -19.56 10.34 7.08
CA TRP A 297 -19.34 8.90 7.14
C TRP A 297 -20.46 8.13 7.83
N HIS A 298 -21.01 8.66 8.93
CA HIS A 298 -22.13 8.03 9.62
C HIS A 298 -23.40 7.94 8.75
N ARG A 299 -23.58 8.90 7.83
CA ARG A 299 -24.72 8.93 6.89
C ARG A 299 -24.58 7.94 5.74
N LEU A 300 -23.35 7.63 5.30
CA LEU A 300 -23.10 6.61 4.28
C LEU A 300 -23.31 5.19 4.82
N ARG A 301 -22.89 4.91 6.07
CA ARG A 301 -23.09 3.62 6.73
C ARG A 301 -24.56 3.27 7.01
N VAL A 302 -25.35 4.25 7.46
CA VAL A 302 -26.80 4.05 7.68
C VAL A 302 -27.56 3.80 6.35
N ARG A 303 -26.97 4.22 5.22
CA ARG A 303 -27.55 4.02 3.89
C ARG A 303 -27.24 2.63 3.34
N SER A 304 -26.07 2.05 3.59
CA SER A 304 -25.74 0.68 3.18
C SER A 304 -26.48 -0.38 4.00
N GLU A 305 -26.68 -0.16 5.31
CA GLU A 305 -27.44 -1.07 6.17
C GLU A 305 -28.95 -1.09 5.85
N ARG A 306 -29.52 0.01 5.32
CA ARG A 306 -30.91 0.02 4.82
C ARG A 306 -31.10 -0.71 3.49
N VAL A 307 -30.05 -0.85 2.69
CA VAL A 307 -30.10 -1.59 1.41
C VAL A 307 -30.15 -3.10 1.67
N ALA A 308 -29.51 -3.59 2.73
CA ALA A 308 -29.52 -5.01 3.11
C ALA A 308 -30.89 -5.54 3.60
N MET A 309 -31.87 -4.68 3.87
CA MET A 309 -33.17 -5.05 4.48
C MET A 309 -34.36 -5.04 3.50
N ARG A 310 -34.14 -4.91 2.18
CA ARG A 310 -35.21 -4.98 1.15
C ARG A 310 -34.90 -6.00 0.05
N GLY A 311 -34.94 -7.29 0.39
CA GLY A 311 -34.71 -8.43 -0.53
C GLY A 311 -35.78 -8.67 -1.60
N GLY A 312 -36.47 -7.64 -2.09
CA GLY A 312 -37.55 -7.76 -3.08
C GLY A 312 -37.30 -7.07 -4.42
N GLN A 313 -36.56 -5.95 -4.45
CA GLN A 313 -36.36 -5.13 -5.67
C GLN A 313 -35.02 -5.36 -6.37
N GLU A 314 -34.10 -6.12 -5.78
CA GLU A 314 -32.72 -6.22 -6.28
C GLU A 314 -32.55 -7.21 -7.46
N LYS A 315 -33.45 -8.21 -7.57
CA LYS A 315 -33.42 -9.22 -8.65
C LYS A 315 -33.71 -8.63 -10.04
N GLU A 316 -34.51 -7.57 -10.10
CA GLU A 316 -34.84 -6.91 -11.37
C GLU A 316 -33.67 -6.01 -11.81
N SER A 317 -33.05 -5.28 -10.88
CA SER A 317 -31.88 -4.43 -11.16
C SER A 317 -30.62 -5.22 -11.55
N THR A 318 -30.44 -6.43 -11.03
CA THR A 318 -29.30 -7.28 -11.40
C THR A 318 -29.47 -7.86 -12.79
N LYS A 319 -30.69 -8.28 -13.16
CA LYS A 319 -31.00 -8.72 -14.51
C LYS A 319 -30.77 -7.61 -15.53
N GLU A 320 -31.27 -6.40 -15.28
CA GLU A 320 -31.06 -5.24 -16.15
C GLU A 320 -29.57 -4.88 -16.30
N ARG A 321 -28.79 -4.97 -15.23
CA ARG A 321 -27.32 -4.75 -15.29
C ARG A 321 -26.61 -5.82 -16.12
N HIS A 322 -26.98 -7.08 -15.99
CA HIS A 322 -26.41 -8.17 -16.79
C HIS A 322 -26.79 -8.06 -18.27
N GLU A 323 -28.04 -7.72 -18.57
CA GLU A 323 -28.51 -7.49 -19.95
C GLU A 323 -27.80 -6.28 -20.58
N ALA A 324 -27.67 -5.18 -19.85
CA ALA A 324 -26.95 -3.99 -20.33
C ALA A 324 -25.44 -4.24 -20.55
N ALA A 325 -24.82 -5.08 -19.71
CA ALA A 325 -23.43 -5.48 -19.89
C ALA A 325 -23.27 -6.41 -21.10
N TYR A 326 -24.17 -7.37 -21.28
CA TYR A 326 -24.18 -8.28 -22.43
C TYR A 326 -24.39 -7.53 -23.75
N GLU A 327 -25.36 -6.62 -23.80
CA GLU A 327 -25.55 -5.73 -24.94
C GLU A 327 -24.27 -4.93 -25.23
N TYR A 328 -23.67 -4.33 -24.20
CA TYR A 328 -22.43 -3.56 -24.37
C TYR A 328 -21.29 -4.40 -24.93
N THR A 329 -21.07 -5.62 -24.44
CA THR A 329 -20.02 -6.50 -24.94
C THR A 329 -20.18 -6.84 -26.42
N ASN A 330 -21.43 -6.96 -26.89
CA ASN A 330 -21.77 -7.32 -28.26
C ASN A 330 -21.89 -6.11 -29.21
N MET A 331 -21.73 -4.89 -28.71
CA MET A 331 -21.70 -3.68 -29.56
C MET A 331 -20.43 -3.64 -30.41
N SER A 332 -20.56 -3.18 -31.66
CA SER A 332 -19.40 -2.82 -32.47
C SER A 332 -18.62 -1.67 -31.81
N LEU A 333 -17.34 -1.52 -32.15
CA LEU A 333 -16.50 -0.44 -31.64
C LEU A 333 -17.11 0.94 -31.93
N GLU A 334 -17.65 1.16 -33.14
CA GLU A 334 -18.33 2.41 -33.50
C GLU A 334 -19.55 2.66 -32.62
N ALA A 335 -20.34 1.62 -32.33
CA ALA A 335 -21.50 1.74 -31.47
C ALA A 335 -21.09 2.08 -30.03
N LYS A 336 -19.99 1.51 -29.53
CA LYS A 336 -19.44 1.84 -28.20
C LYS A 336 -18.96 3.30 -28.15
N ILE A 337 -18.24 3.77 -29.17
CA ILE A 337 -17.79 5.17 -29.29
C ILE A 337 -18.98 6.14 -29.25
N VAL A 338 -20.02 5.88 -30.07
CA VAL A 338 -21.23 6.71 -30.12
C VAL A 338 -21.97 6.70 -28.78
N ARG A 339 -22.01 5.57 -28.08
CA ARG A 339 -22.61 5.47 -26.73
C ARG A 339 -21.83 6.30 -25.71
N SER A 340 -20.50 6.20 -25.66
CA SER A 340 -19.68 6.99 -24.74
C SER A 340 -19.83 8.49 -25.02
N GLU A 341 -19.89 8.92 -26.28
CA GLU A 341 -20.18 10.33 -26.65
C GLU A 341 -21.54 10.81 -26.15
N LYS A 342 -22.58 9.97 -26.28
CA LYS A 342 -23.91 10.30 -25.77
C LYS A 342 -23.90 10.44 -24.25
N MET A 343 -23.21 9.55 -23.54
CA MET A 343 -23.09 9.61 -22.08
C MET A 343 -22.30 10.83 -21.62
N ILE A 344 -21.22 11.22 -22.31
CA ILE A 344 -20.46 12.44 -22.02
C ILE A 344 -21.38 13.67 -22.12
N LYS A 345 -22.17 13.79 -23.19
CA LYS A 345 -23.13 14.90 -23.38
C LYS A 345 -24.21 14.92 -22.30
N GLU A 346 -24.67 13.76 -21.86
CA GLU A 346 -25.64 13.66 -20.77
C GLU A 346 -25.05 14.11 -19.44
N VAL A 347 -23.81 13.71 -19.14
CA VAL A 347 -23.08 14.16 -17.96
C VAL A 347 -22.85 15.67 -18.00
N ASP A 348 -22.48 16.25 -19.15
CA ASP A 348 -22.34 17.70 -19.32
C ASP A 348 -23.65 18.43 -19.04
N ARG A 349 -24.79 17.91 -19.52
CA ARG A 349 -26.11 18.46 -19.25
C ARG A 349 -26.46 18.38 -17.77
N GLU A 350 -26.19 17.25 -17.11
CA GLU A 350 -26.40 17.10 -15.67
C GLU A 350 -25.53 18.05 -14.85
N MET A 351 -24.27 18.26 -15.26
CA MET A 351 -23.36 19.21 -14.62
C MET A 351 -23.91 20.64 -14.74
N GLU A 352 -24.39 21.03 -15.93
CA GLU A 352 -24.93 22.36 -16.13
C GLU A 352 -26.21 22.60 -15.32
N ASN A 353 -27.09 21.60 -15.24
CA ASN A 353 -28.25 21.64 -14.36
C ASN A 353 -27.84 21.77 -12.89
N ALA A 354 -26.82 21.02 -12.45
CA ALA A 354 -26.32 21.10 -11.08
C ALA A 354 -25.69 22.47 -10.78
N LYS A 355 -25.01 23.09 -11.74
CA LYS A 355 -24.48 24.46 -11.60
C LYS A 355 -25.58 25.51 -11.44
N GLN A 356 -26.70 25.37 -12.15
CA GLN A 356 -27.85 26.28 -11.96
C GLN A 356 -28.39 26.19 -10.53
N CYS A 357 -28.31 25.01 -9.92
CA CYS A 357 -28.70 24.81 -8.52
C CYS A 357 -27.70 25.37 -7.49
N LEU A 358 -26.49 25.77 -7.90
CA LEU A 358 -25.53 26.45 -7.00
C LEU A 358 -25.95 27.89 -6.65
N LEU A 359 -26.97 28.43 -7.33
CA LEU A 359 -27.57 29.72 -7.01
C LEU A 359 -28.56 29.66 -5.84
N ASP A 360 -28.80 28.47 -5.26
CA ASP A 360 -29.66 28.31 -4.09
C ASP A 360 -28.98 28.92 -2.85
N PRO A 361 -29.65 29.81 -2.11
CA PRO A 361 -29.08 30.44 -0.90
C PRO A 361 -28.91 29.47 0.28
N ASP A 362 -29.42 28.23 0.18
CA ASP A 362 -29.29 27.19 1.19
C ASP A 362 -27.92 26.47 1.11
N MET A 363 -27.09 26.65 2.13
CA MET A 363 -25.73 26.12 2.21
C MET A 363 -25.66 24.58 2.13
N ASP A 364 -26.63 23.85 2.71
CA ASP A 364 -26.63 22.39 2.67
C ASP A 364 -26.88 21.87 1.24
N LYS A 365 -27.73 22.57 0.49
CA LYS A 365 -27.96 22.26 -0.91
C LYS A 365 -26.75 22.63 -1.76
N LEU A 366 -26.07 23.73 -1.45
CA LEU A 366 -24.85 24.13 -2.15
C LEU A 366 -23.77 23.05 -2.04
N ILE A 367 -23.52 22.52 -0.84
CA ILE A 367 -22.59 21.41 -0.61
C ILE A 367 -23.01 20.16 -1.39
N HIS A 368 -24.31 19.81 -1.35
CA HIS A 368 -24.84 18.68 -2.09
C HIS A 368 -24.61 18.80 -3.61
N TRP A 369 -24.95 19.95 -4.19
CA TRP A 369 -24.81 20.21 -5.62
C TRP A 369 -23.36 20.27 -6.06
N GLN A 370 -22.48 20.83 -5.22
CA GLN A 370 -21.05 20.86 -5.50
C GLN A 370 -20.44 19.45 -5.49
N THR A 371 -20.79 18.62 -4.51
CA THR A 371 -20.37 17.20 -4.50
C THR A 371 -20.90 16.46 -5.74
N ARG A 372 -22.14 16.74 -6.16
CA ARG A 372 -22.71 16.15 -7.37
C ARG A 372 -21.95 16.58 -8.64
N ILE A 373 -21.54 17.84 -8.74
CA ILE A 373 -20.73 18.33 -9.87
C ILE A 373 -19.40 17.59 -9.93
N GLU A 374 -18.74 17.37 -8.80
CA GLU A 374 -17.46 16.64 -8.76
C GLU A 374 -17.62 15.18 -9.18
N VAL A 375 -18.66 14.49 -8.69
CA VAL A 375 -18.97 13.11 -9.13
C VAL A 375 -19.23 13.05 -10.63
N LEU A 376 -19.95 14.03 -11.18
CA LEU A 376 -20.21 14.12 -12.61
C LEU A 376 -18.94 14.44 -13.40
N ARG A 377 -18.04 15.29 -12.90
CA ARG A 377 -16.75 15.58 -13.53
C ARG A 377 -15.88 14.31 -13.61
N ALA A 378 -15.77 13.56 -12.51
CA ALA A 378 -15.06 12.28 -12.50
C ALA A 378 -15.67 11.27 -13.50
N LYS A 379 -17.01 11.16 -13.53
CA LYS A 379 -17.72 10.31 -14.49
C LYS A 379 -17.46 10.73 -15.94
N LYS A 380 -17.40 12.03 -16.22
CA LYS A 380 -17.07 12.56 -17.55
C LYS A 380 -15.66 12.16 -17.96
N SER A 381 -14.68 12.35 -17.07
CA SER A 381 -13.28 12.01 -17.32
C SER A 381 -13.15 10.52 -17.68
N MET A 382 -13.72 9.63 -16.88
CA MET A 382 -13.74 8.18 -17.16
C MET A 382 -14.32 7.84 -18.54
N LEU A 383 -15.44 8.47 -18.94
CA LEU A 383 -16.07 8.23 -20.24
C LEU A 383 -15.23 8.79 -21.40
N GLN A 384 -14.51 9.89 -21.19
CA GLN A 384 -13.58 10.44 -22.19
C GLN A 384 -12.40 9.50 -22.40
N THR A 385 -11.83 8.95 -21.33
CA THR A 385 -10.77 7.94 -21.39
C THR A 385 -11.22 6.69 -22.13
N GLU A 386 -12.41 6.15 -21.79
CA GLU A 386 -12.99 5.00 -22.49
C GLU A 386 -13.16 5.28 -23.99
N ARG A 387 -13.67 6.47 -24.35
CA ARG A 387 -13.83 6.86 -25.76
C ARG A 387 -12.50 6.92 -26.50
N LEU A 388 -11.45 7.47 -25.89
CA LEU A 388 -10.11 7.52 -26.49
C LEU A 388 -9.57 6.11 -26.73
N TYR A 389 -9.71 5.23 -25.75
CA TYR A 389 -9.34 3.82 -25.89
C TYR A 389 -10.06 3.13 -27.06
N LEU A 390 -11.38 3.32 -27.16
CA LEU A 390 -12.17 2.72 -28.24
C LEU A 390 -11.79 3.28 -29.62
N LEU A 391 -11.40 4.57 -29.70
CA LEU A 391 -10.91 5.17 -30.94
C LEU A 391 -9.57 4.57 -31.36
N ASP A 392 -8.63 4.40 -30.44
CA ASP A 392 -7.34 3.77 -30.73
C ASP A 392 -7.51 2.34 -31.24
N GLU A 393 -8.38 1.56 -30.60
CA GLU A 393 -8.70 0.19 -31.05
C GLU A 393 -9.36 0.18 -32.43
N PHE A 394 -10.28 1.12 -32.69
CA PHE A 394 -10.91 1.29 -34.00
C PHE A 394 -9.89 1.62 -35.11
N PHE A 395 -8.93 2.52 -34.84
CA PHE A 395 -7.87 2.86 -35.80
C PHE A 395 -6.87 1.72 -36.01
N ALA A 396 -6.56 0.95 -34.97
CA ALA A 396 -5.71 -0.22 -35.08
C ALA A 396 -6.33 -1.31 -35.97
N GLN A 397 -7.65 -1.52 -35.88
CA GLN A 397 -8.37 -2.47 -36.74
C GLN A 397 -8.53 -1.98 -38.18
N SER A 398 -8.64 -0.66 -38.37
CA SER A 398 -8.82 -0.03 -39.68
C SER A 398 -7.52 0.18 -40.45
N SER A 399 -6.36 0.03 -39.80
CA SER A 399 -5.07 0.14 -40.47
C SER A 399 -4.91 -1.01 -41.46
N PRO A 400 -4.73 -0.75 -42.76
CA PRO A 400 -4.53 -1.79 -43.73
C PRO A 400 -3.30 -2.59 -43.30
N LYS A 401 -3.48 -3.89 -43.02
CA LYS A 401 -2.36 -4.81 -42.84
C LYS A 401 -1.53 -4.68 -44.10
N GLU A 402 -0.38 -4.02 -44.03
CA GLU A 402 0.63 -4.10 -45.08
C GLU A 402 0.80 -5.58 -45.36
N LYS A 403 0.33 -6.01 -46.53
CA LYS A 403 0.67 -7.32 -47.03
C LYS A 403 2.17 -7.27 -47.19
N THR A 404 2.89 -7.86 -46.25
CA THR A 404 4.26 -8.28 -46.42
C THR A 404 4.26 -9.33 -47.54
N GLU A 405 4.18 -8.84 -48.78
CA GLU A 405 4.47 -9.63 -49.96
C GLU A 405 5.90 -10.13 -49.80
N GLY A 406 6.01 -11.44 -49.63
CA GLY A 406 7.27 -12.12 -49.42
C GLY A 406 8.18 -11.97 -50.62
N SER A 407 9.14 -11.06 -50.53
CA SER A 407 10.38 -11.12 -51.29
C SER A 407 11.33 -12.09 -50.58
N ARG A 408 11.11 -13.40 -50.76
CA ARG A 408 12.17 -14.40 -50.55
C ARG A 408 13.00 -14.48 -51.82
N ASP A 409 14.07 -13.69 -51.87
CA ASP A 409 15.23 -14.04 -52.68
C ASP A 409 16.41 -14.28 -51.73
N HIS A 410 16.68 -15.57 -51.50
CA HIS A 410 17.94 -16.04 -50.93
C HIS A 410 19.05 -15.77 -51.96
N GLN A 411 19.78 -14.67 -51.80
CA GLN A 411 21.13 -14.55 -52.36
C GLN A 411 22.10 -15.23 -51.39
N THR A 412 22.43 -16.47 -51.69
CA THR A 412 23.57 -17.20 -51.12
C THR A 412 24.87 -16.52 -51.53
N CYS A 413 25.61 -15.98 -50.55
CA CYS A 413 27.01 -15.65 -50.69
C CYS A 413 27.84 -16.95 -50.74
N THR A 414 28.33 -17.33 -51.91
CA THR A 414 29.45 -18.25 -52.04
C THR A 414 30.76 -17.50 -51.75
N SER A 415 31.53 -17.95 -50.76
CA SER A 415 32.91 -17.50 -50.57
C SER A 415 33.82 -18.13 -51.64
N PRO A 416 34.86 -17.42 -52.11
CA PRO A 416 35.95 -18.05 -52.82
C PRO A 416 37.02 -18.54 -51.84
N ASP A 417 37.74 -19.58 -52.27
CA ASP A 417 39.09 -19.96 -51.85
C ASP A 417 39.23 -20.90 -50.63
N GLU A 418 39.34 -22.20 -50.94
CA GLU A 418 40.42 -23.04 -50.40
C GLU A 418 41.22 -23.64 -51.57
N ALA A 419 42.44 -23.11 -51.70
CA ALA A 419 43.66 -23.86 -52.01
C ALA A 419 44.47 -23.98 -50.72
#